data_AF-A0A3B9JYG7-F1
#
_entry.id   AF-A0A3B9JYG7-F1
#
_cell.length_a   1.000
_cell.length_b   1.000
_cell.length_c   1.000
_cell.angle_alpha   90.00
_cell.angle_beta   90.00
_cell.angle_gamma   90.00
#
_symmetry.space_group_name_H-M   'P 1'
#
loop_
_entity.id
_entity.type
_entity.pdbx_description
1 polymer ?
#
loop_
_entity_poly.entity_id
_entity_poly.type
_entity_poly.pdbx_seq_one_letter_code
_entity_poly.pdbx_strand_id
1 'polypeptide(L)'
;MSPQLSTPSKVPFFRDIRTLKWALQILALLAVFAMFYWLYGNYQENVAKSSIQTDLRFLDNPANFTIPGNDLDQSQPVRDAFVEGFLNTLRVAFIGIALATILGTLIGIARLSKNFMVRTLGTVYVELVRNLPLLLLLTFMNLAVVLQAFPRIENAWLPLDLFVVSNRGIAIPWFIGSPAQLGIGILSAALLAFVVAKIRIRQADKTGKQDRAWLVGIATFVVLVILIWLLFGYGWELPYVDGRGTTGGLRLDPSFFALVASLVIYTSSHIAEIVRGSILAVSRGQGEAADAIALSGSQKMRLIILPQAFRIAMPALGNQYLNLIKNSSLGATISYFELTQIAQITVGNGSPAVPAFSLTLLVYLAISLVTSLVVNFFNRRLALVER
;
A
#
# COMPACT_ATOMS: atom_id res chain seq x y z
N MET A 1 58.01 45.11 5.44
CA MET A 1 58.09 43.77 6.06
C MET A 1 56.70 43.16 6.08
N SER A 2 56.42 42.24 5.17
CA SER A 2 55.18 41.47 5.12
C SER A 2 55.19 40.43 6.26
N PRO A 3 54.14 40.33 7.07
CA PRO A 3 54.08 39.32 8.13
C PRO A 3 53.93 37.93 7.52
N GLN A 4 54.83 37.01 7.88
CA GLN A 4 54.72 35.60 7.56
C GLN A 4 53.48 35.02 8.26
N LEU A 5 52.48 34.62 7.48
CA LEU A 5 51.32 33.88 7.95
C LEU A 5 51.79 32.54 8.53
N SER A 6 51.61 32.35 9.83
CA SER A 6 51.87 31.09 10.52
C SER A 6 50.98 30.00 9.95
N THR A 7 51.59 28.88 9.54
CA THR A 7 50.86 27.70 9.10
C THR A 7 50.06 27.13 10.28
N PRO A 8 48.75 26.87 10.12
CA PRO A 8 47.94 26.32 11.21
C PRO A 8 48.51 24.95 11.62
N SER A 9 48.72 24.76 12.93
CA SER A 9 49.25 23.50 13.44
C SER A 9 48.28 22.35 13.11
N LYS A 10 48.82 21.21 12.65
CA LYS A 10 48.00 20.03 12.35
C LYS A 10 47.24 19.63 13.61
N VAL A 11 45.91 19.64 13.52
CA VAL A 11 45.04 19.21 14.62
C VAL A 11 45.41 17.75 14.98
N PRO A 12 45.65 17.44 16.27
CA PRO A 12 45.99 16.08 16.67
C PRO A 12 44.89 15.10 16.27
N PHE A 13 45.25 13.90 15.82
CA PHE A 13 44.31 12.94 15.22
C PHE A 13 43.13 12.58 16.14
N PHE A 14 43.33 12.56 17.46
CA PHE A 14 42.32 12.27 18.48
C PHE A 14 41.35 13.44 18.77
N ARG A 15 41.65 14.63 18.26
CA ARG A 15 40.78 15.82 18.28
C ARG A 15 40.20 16.15 16.90
N ASP A 16 40.63 15.45 15.86
CA ASP A 16 40.05 15.59 14.53
C ASP A 16 38.64 14.97 14.50
N ILE A 17 37.66 15.79 14.14
CA ILE A 17 36.25 15.41 14.03
C ILE A 17 36.06 14.24 13.05
N ARG A 18 36.87 14.17 11.98
CA ARG A 18 36.78 13.09 11.00
C ARG A 18 37.17 11.75 11.64
N THR A 19 38.28 11.74 12.37
CA THR A 19 38.74 10.56 13.11
C THR A 19 37.72 10.13 14.16
N LEU A 20 37.21 11.07 14.96
CA LEU A 20 36.22 10.76 16.00
C LEU A 20 34.92 10.18 15.41
N LYS A 21 34.46 10.69 14.26
CA LYS A 21 33.30 10.13 13.54
C LYS A 21 33.54 8.69 13.09
N TRP A 22 34.68 8.41 12.46
CA TRP A 22 35.03 7.05 12.05
C TRP A 22 35.22 6.12 13.24
N ALA A 23 35.90 6.57 14.30
CA ALA A 23 36.09 5.80 15.52
C ALA A 23 34.75 5.43 16.18
N LEU A 24 33.80 6.38 16.27
CA LEU A 24 32.46 6.12 16.80
C LEU A 24 31.64 5.19 15.90
N GLN A 25 31.73 5.31 14.58
CA GLN A 25 31.07 4.40 13.63
C GLN A 25 31.61 2.97 13.74
N ILE A 26 32.93 2.81 13.84
CA ILE A 26 33.58 1.51 14.02
C ILE A 26 33.19 0.91 15.38
N LEU A 27 33.23 1.70 16.45
CA LEU A 27 32.80 1.27 17.79
C LEU A 27 31.33 0.79 17.77
N ALA A 28 30.45 1.56 17.13
CA ALA A 28 29.05 1.20 16.98
C ALA A 28 28.87 -0.10 16.18
N LEU A 29 29.60 -0.28 15.07
CA LEU A 29 29.58 -1.52 14.30
C LEU A 29 30.09 -2.72 15.11
N LEU A 30 31.17 -2.54 15.89
CA LEU A 30 31.68 -3.57 16.78
C LEU A 30 30.69 -3.93 17.87
N ALA A 31 30.02 -2.94 18.47
CA ALA A 31 28.97 -3.17 19.47
C ALA A 31 27.79 -3.96 18.88
N VAL A 32 27.36 -3.61 17.66
CA VAL A 32 26.31 -4.34 16.94
C VAL A 32 26.74 -5.78 16.63
N PHE A 33 27.96 -5.97 16.14
CA PHE A 33 28.49 -7.30 15.83
C PHE A 33 28.63 -8.16 17.10
N ALA A 34 29.13 -7.59 18.20
CA ALA A 34 29.24 -8.25 19.49
C ALA A 34 27.86 -8.64 20.03
N MET A 35 26.85 -7.77 19.89
CA MET A 35 25.46 -8.08 20.25
C MET A 35 24.91 -9.25 19.43
N PHE A 36 25.10 -9.25 18.10
CA PHE A 36 24.66 -10.37 17.26
C PHE A 36 25.39 -11.67 17.57
N TYR A 37 26.69 -11.61 17.82
CA TYR A 37 27.48 -12.75 18.23
C TYR A 37 26.99 -13.33 19.57
N TRP A 38 26.73 -12.47 20.56
CA TRP A 38 26.18 -12.87 21.84
C TRP A 38 24.77 -13.47 21.71
N LEU A 39 23.88 -12.87 20.92
CA LEU A 39 22.55 -13.41 20.63
C LEU A 39 22.61 -14.78 19.95
N TYR A 40 23.51 -14.93 18.97
CA TYR A 40 23.69 -16.21 18.26
C TYR A 40 24.25 -17.29 19.19
N GLY A 41 25.20 -16.95 20.05
CA GLY A 41 25.71 -17.86 21.09
C GLY A 41 24.60 -18.32 22.03
N ASN A 42 23.78 -17.39 22.53
CA ASN A 42 22.61 -17.73 23.35
C ASN A 42 21.61 -18.60 22.60
N TYR A 43 21.34 -18.31 21.33
CA TYR A 43 20.45 -19.12 20.50
C TYR A 43 20.96 -20.57 20.40
N GLN A 44 22.23 -20.76 20.06
CA GLN A 44 22.80 -22.09 19.90
C GLN A 44 22.80 -22.88 21.22
N GLU A 45 23.12 -22.22 22.34
CA GLU A 45 23.09 -22.87 23.66
C GLU A 45 21.66 -23.27 24.06
N ASN A 46 20.66 -22.42 23.80
CA ASN A 46 19.26 -22.72 24.11
C ASN A 46 18.66 -23.79 23.19
N VAL A 47 19.04 -23.82 21.90
CA VAL A 47 18.65 -24.86 20.94
C VAL A 47 19.35 -26.19 21.23
N ALA A 48 20.61 -26.19 21.68
CA ALA A 48 21.27 -27.43 22.08
C ALA A 48 20.59 -28.05 23.33
N LYS A 49 20.05 -27.22 24.21
CA LYS A 49 19.35 -27.64 25.43
C LYS A 49 17.87 -27.97 25.23
N SER A 50 17.25 -27.46 24.17
CA SER A 50 15.83 -27.65 23.88
C SER A 50 15.69 -28.42 22.57
N SER A 51 14.92 -29.51 22.51
CA SER A 51 14.69 -30.31 21.28
C SER A 51 13.89 -29.58 20.18
N ILE A 52 14.12 -28.28 20.01
CA ILE A 52 13.46 -27.39 19.07
C ILE A 52 14.08 -27.62 17.69
N GLN A 53 13.26 -28.08 16.77
CA GLN A 53 13.62 -28.24 15.36
C GLN A 53 13.94 -26.86 14.76
N THR A 54 15.08 -26.74 14.08
CA THR A 54 15.53 -25.47 13.44
C THR A 54 15.46 -25.51 11.92
N ASP A 55 15.09 -26.66 11.38
CA ASP A 55 14.99 -26.93 9.96
C ASP A 55 13.64 -26.51 9.38
N LEU A 56 13.60 -26.40 8.05
CA LEU A 56 12.41 -25.99 7.30
C LEU A 56 11.48 -27.17 6.95
N ARG A 57 11.71 -28.39 7.48
CA ARG A 57 10.88 -29.56 7.16
C ARG A 57 9.44 -29.42 7.61
N PHE A 58 9.18 -28.54 8.59
CA PHE A 58 7.82 -28.22 9.01
C PHE A 58 6.96 -27.67 7.86
N LEU A 59 7.56 -27.10 6.81
CA LEU A 59 6.86 -26.61 5.62
C LEU A 59 6.16 -27.71 4.82
N ASP A 60 6.66 -28.95 4.93
CA ASP A 60 6.09 -30.12 4.25
C ASP A 60 5.06 -30.86 5.11
N ASN A 61 4.92 -30.48 6.38
CA ASN A 61 3.91 -31.05 7.27
C ASN A 61 2.51 -30.53 6.89
N PRO A 62 1.44 -31.29 7.18
CA PRO A 62 0.07 -30.81 7.01
C PRO A 62 -0.19 -29.53 7.81
N ALA A 63 -0.90 -28.58 7.21
CA ALA A 63 -1.22 -27.30 7.83
C ALA A 63 -2.12 -27.46 9.07
N ASN A 64 -3.06 -28.42 9.05
CA ASN A 64 -4.04 -28.67 10.12
C ASN A 64 -4.94 -27.46 10.43
N PHE A 65 -5.14 -26.57 9.47
CA PHE A 65 -6.12 -25.49 9.54
C PHE A 65 -6.61 -25.13 8.14
N THR A 66 -7.77 -24.46 8.06
CA THR A 66 -8.34 -23.93 6.82
C THR A 66 -8.25 -22.42 6.78
N ILE A 67 -8.15 -21.84 5.60
CA ILE A 67 -8.21 -20.39 5.38
C ILE A 67 -9.61 -20.05 4.85
N PRO A 68 -10.42 -19.22 5.56
CA PRO A 68 -11.72 -18.80 5.05
C PRO A 68 -11.61 -18.13 3.68
N GLY A 69 -12.51 -18.49 2.75
CA GLY A 69 -12.56 -17.90 1.41
C GLY A 69 -11.50 -18.42 0.43
N ASN A 70 -10.86 -19.55 0.74
CA ASN A 70 -9.86 -20.22 -0.09
C ASN A 70 -10.14 -21.73 -0.18
N ASP A 71 -9.59 -22.37 -1.20
CA ASP A 71 -9.65 -23.82 -1.46
C ASP A 71 -8.57 -24.61 -0.70
N LEU A 72 -7.82 -23.96 0.21
CA LEU A 72 -6.77 -24.62 0.99
C LEU A 72 -7.36 -25.62 2.00
N ASP A 73 -7.02 -26.90 1.82
CA ASP A 73 -7.41 -28.00 2.70
C ASP A 73 -6.39 -28.22 3.84
N GLN A 74 -6.87 -28.76 4.96
CA GLN A 74 -6.06 -29.02 6.17
C GLN A 74 -4.95 -30.03 5.93
N SER A 75 -5.14 -30.94 4.97
CA SER A 75 -4.15 -31.95 4.59
C SER A 75 -2.99 -31.37 3.79
N GLN A 76 -3.14 -30.17 3.21
CA GLN A 76 -2.11 -29.56 2.38
C GLN A 76 -0.93 -29.09 3.22
N PRO A 77 0.27 -29.06 2.62
CA PRO A 77 1.48 -28.59 3.29
C PRO A 77 1.42 -27.14 3.79
N VAL A 78 2.09 -26.88 4.91
CA VAL A 78 2.24 -25.53 5.48
C VAL A 78 2.80 -24.51 4.48
N ARG A 79 3.69 -24.92 3.56
CA ARG A 79 4.21 -24.02 2.51
C ARG A 79 3.10 -23.41 1.64
N ASP A 80 2.04 -24.17 1.35
CA ASP A 80 0.92 -23.70 0.54
C ASP A 80 0.13 -22.64 1.33
N ALA A 81 -0.05 -22.86 2.64
CA ALA A 81 -0.65 -21.85 3.52
C ALA A 81 0.18 -20.56 3.61
N PHE A 82 1.52 -20.64 3.60
CA PHE A 82 2.39 -19.46 3.52
C PHE A 82 2.27 -18.72 2.19
N VAL A 83 2.10 -19.43 1.07
CA VAL A 83 1.83 -18.83 -0.24
C VAL A 83 0.49 -18.09 -0.20
N GLU A 84 -0.55 -18.68 0.37
CA GLU A 84 -1.85 -18.03 0.51
C GLU A 84 -1.79 -16.81 1.44
N GLY A 85 -1.08 -16.91 2.57
CA GLY A 85 -0.80 -15.78 3.44
C GLY A 85 -0.09 -14.64 2.72
N PHE A 86 0.91 -14.96 1.89
CA PHE A 86 1.63 -14.00 1.06
C PHE A 86 0.70 -13.32 0.04
N LEU A 87 -0.14 -14.09 -0.67
CA LEU A 87 -1.10 -13.55 -1.63
C LEU A 87 -2.13 -12.64 -0.94
N ASN A 88 -2.59 -13.01 0.25
CA ASN A 88 -3.50 -12.20 1.06
C ASN A 88 -2.84 -10.90 1.54
N THR A 89 -1.57 -10.92 1.94
CA THR A 89 -0.78 -9.71 2.25
C THR A 89 -0.69 -8.80 1.03
N LEU A 90 -0.39 -9.34 -0.15
CA LEU A 90 -0.33 -8.57 -1.39
C LEU A 90 -1.69 -8.00 -1.80
N ARG A 91 -2.77 -8.77 -1.64
CA ARG A 91 -4.14 -8.33 -1.92
C ARG A 91 -4.52 -7.12 -1.08
N VAL A 92 -4.27 -7.17 0.24
CA VAL A 92 -4.49 -6.06 1.16
C VAL A 92 -3.62 -4.87 0.80
N ALA A 93 -2.33 -5.08 0.52
CA ALA A 93 -1.40 -4.03 0.15
C ALA A 93 -1.84 -3.30 -1.12
N PHE A 94 -2.16 -4.03 -2.18
CA PHE A 94 -2.53 -3.46 -3.47
C PHE A 94 -3.83 -2.64 -3.38
N ILE A 95 -4.88 -3.22 -2.82
CA ILE A 95 -6.19 -2.57 -2.67
C ILE A 95 -6.07 -1.38 -1.70
N GLY A 96 -5.38 -1.57 -0.58
CA GLY A 96 -5.15 -0.54 0.42
C GLY A 96 -4.39 0.66 -0.15
N ILE A 97 -3.28 0.44 -0.88
CA ILE A 97 -2.51 1.51 -1.52
C ILE A 97 -3.36 2.27 -2.55
N ALA A 98 -4.09 1.56 -3.39
CA ALA A 98 -4.93 2.18 -4.41
C ALA A 98 -6.00 3.08 -3.79
N LEU A 99 -6.79 2.54 -2.86
CA LEU A 99 -7.87 3.27 -2.20
C LEU A 99 -7.36 4.40 -1.31
N ALA A 100 -6.29 4.17 -0.53
CA ALA A 100 -5.68 5.21 0.31
C ALA A 100 -5.12 6.36 -0.53
N THR A 101 -4.53 6.07 -1.70
CA THR A 101 -4.02 7.10 -2.61
C THR A 101 -5.16 7.93 -3.19
N ILE A 102 -6.24 7.30 -3.64
CA ILE A 102 -7.42 7.99 -4.16
C ILE A 102 -8.01 8.89 -3.06
N LEU A 103 -8.36 8.31 -1.92
CA LEU A 103 -8.99 9.03 -0.81
C LEU A 103 -8.09 10.14 -0.26
N GLY A 104 -6.80 9.83 -0.06
CA GLY A 104 -5.83 10.79 0.47
C GLY A 104 -5.58 11.95 -0.48
N THR A 105 -5.50 11.69 -1.79
CA THR A 105 -5.35 12.76 -2.79
C THR A 105 -6.59 13.66 -2.83
N LEU A 106 -7.79 13.08 -2.82
CA LEU A 106 -9.04 13.83 -2.79
C LEU A 106 -9.13 14.73 -1.54
N ILE A 107 -8.83 14.18 -0.37
CA ILE A 107 -8.85 14.93 0.90
C ILE A 107 -7.74 15.99 0.94
N GLY A 108 -6.54 15.67 0.45
CA GLY A 108 -5.43 16.62 0.36
C GLY A 108 -5.77 17.84 -0.51
N ILE A 109 -6.41 17.63 -1.65
CA ILE A 109 -6.90 18.70 -2.53
C ILE A 109 -8.09 19.44 -1.90
N ALA A 110 -9.03 18.72 -1.28
CA ALA A 110 -10.18 19.31 -0.59
C ALA A 110 -9.77 20.32 0.49
N ARG A 111 -8.67 20.05 1.20
CA ARG A 111 -8.10 20.97 2.22
C ARG A 111 -7.50 22.25 1.63
N LEU A 112 -7.25 22.32 0.33
CA LEU A 112 -6.83 23.53 -0.38
C LEU A 112 -8.01 24.28 -1.00
N SER A 113 -9.23 23.76 -0.86
CA SER A 113 -10.42 24.40 -1.40
C SER A 113 -10.67 25.76 -0.75
N LYS A 114 -11.17 26.71 -1.54
CA LYS A 114 -11.67 27.99 -1.05
C LYS A 114 -12.96 27.83 -0.23
N ASN A 115 -13.69 26.73 -0.43
CA ASN A 115 -14.91 26.45 0.32
C ASN A 115 -14.56 26.05 1.76
N PHE A 116 -15.05 26.85 2.72
CA PHE A 116 -14.82 26.63 4.15
C PHE A 116 -15.22 25.22 4.59
N MET A 117 -16.42 24.75 4.21
CA MET A 117 -16.94 23.46 4.66
C MET A 117 -16.04 22.31 4.18
N VAL A 118 -15.72 22.28 2.89
CA VAL A 118 -14.88 21.24 2.28
C VAL A 118 -13.49 21.21 2.92
N ARG A 119 -12.89 22.39 3.12
CA ARG A 119 -11.59 22.52 3.76
C ARG A 119 -11.63 22.07 5.23
N THR A 120 -12.64 22.50 5.98
CA THR A 120 -12.78 22.19 7.41
C THR A 120 -13.03 20.70 7.62
N LEU A 121 -13.95 20.08 6.87
CA LEU A 121 -14.19 18.64 6.95
C LEU A 121 -12.94 17.81 6.64
N GLY A 122 -12.19 18.21 5.60
CA GLY A 122 -10.91 17.57 5.28
C GLY A 122 -9.87 17.74 6.39
N THR A 123 -9.78 18.91 7.01
CA THR A 123 -8.85 19.18 8.13
C THR A 123 -9.23 18.36 9.36
N VAL A 124 -10.49 18.35 9.77
CA VAL A 124 -10.98 17.56 10.91
C VAL A 124 -10.70 16.08 10.69
N TYR A 125 -10.99 15.54 9.51
CA TYR A 125 -10.67 14.15 9.18
C TYR A 125 -9.18 13.85 9.36
N VAL A 126 -8.28 14.67 8.80
CA VAL A 126 -6.84 14.42 8.86
C VAL A 126 -6.31 14.54 10.28
N GLU A 127 -6.73 15.58 11.03
CA GLU A 127 -6.30 15.79 12.41
C GLU A 127 -6.80 14.69 13.35
N LEU A 128 -8.04 14.23 13.21
CA LEU A 128 -8.54 13.13 14.03
C LEU A 128 -7.82 11.83 13.72
N VAL A 129 -7.79 11.42 12.44
CA VAL A 129 -7.31 10.08 12.06
C VAL A 129 -5.81 9.91 12.28
N ARG A 130 -4.99 10.95 12.04
CA ARG A 130 -3.53 10.84 12.22
C ARG A 130 -3.12 10.68 13.68
N ASN A 131 -3.97 11.09 14.61
CA ASN A 131 -3.72 11.00 16.04
C ASN A 131 -4.20 9.67 16.65
N LEU A 132 -4.90 8.82 15.87
CA LEU A 132 -5.36 7.52 16.34
C LEU A 132 -4.27 6.44 16.17
N PRO A 133 -4.03 5.60 17.19
CA PRO A 133 -3.26 4.38 17.01
C PRO A 133 -3.93 3.48 15.97
N LEU A 134 -3.18 3.03 14.97
CA LEU A 134 -3.74 2.20 13.90
C LEU A 134 -4.36 0.90 14.43
N LEU A 135 -3.74 0.28 15.43
CA LEU A 135 -4.30 -0.92 16.07
C LEU A 135 -5.66 -0.62 16.72
N LEU A 136 -5.82 0.53 17.38
CA LEU A 136 -7.11 0.94 17.95
C LEU A 136 -8.15 1.12 16.86
N LEU A 137 -7.81 1.78 15.75
CA LEU A 137 -8.70 1.94 14.61
C LEU A 137 -9.09 0.59 13.99
N LEU A 138 -8.13 -0.33 13.85
CA LEU A 138 -8.36 -1.69 13.37
C LEU A 138 -9.33 -2.46 14.26
N THR A 139 -9.06 -2.48 15.57
CA THR A 139 -9.92 -3.15 16.55
C THR A 139 -11.32 -2.52 16.59
N PHE A 140 -11.42 -1.18 16.51
CA PHE A 140 -12.70 -0.48 16.46
C PHE A 140 -13.49 -0.84 15.18
N MET A 141 -12.85 -0.80 14.02
CA MET A 141 -13.50 -1.17 12.76
C MET A 141 -13.97 -2.63 12.77
N ASN A 142 -13.16 -3.55 13.30
CA ASN A 142 -13.57 -4.95 13.37
C ASN A 142 -14.71 -5.15 14.39
N LEU A 143 -14.53 -4.74 15.65
CA LEU A 143 -15.47 -5.05 16.72
C LEU A 143 -16.72 -4.18 16.67
N ALA A 144 -16.57 -2.86 16.62
CA ALA A 144 -17.69 -1.92 16.73
C ALA A 144 -18.43 -1.76 15.39
N VAL A 145 -17.70 -1.67 14.27
CA VAL A 145 -18.34 -1.44 12.96
C VAL A 145 -18.80 -2.76 12.33
N VAL A 146 -17.88 -3.69 12.08
CA VAL A 146 -18.20 -4.91 11.32
C VAL A 146 -19.00 -5.92 12.13
N LEU A 147 -18.64 -6.17 13.39
CA LEU A 147 -19.34 -7.19 14.19
C LEU A 147 -20.61 -6.68 14.88
N GLN A 148 -20.65 -5.40 15.28
CA GLN A 148 -21.79 -4.84 16.02
C GLN A 148 -22.71 -3.94 15.18
N ALA A 149 -22.17 -3.02 14.37
CA ALA A 149 -23.01 -2.07 13.63
C ALA A 149 -23.60 -2.68 12.34
N PHE A 150 -22.87 -3.55 11.64
CA PHE A 150 -23.43 -4.26 10.50
C PHE A 150 -24.52 -5.24 10.96
N PRO A 151 -25.61 -5.37 10.18
CA PRO A 151 -26.74 -6.21 10.57
C PRO A 151 -26.33 -7.69 10.55
N ARG A 152 -27.06 -8.50 11.33
CA ARG A 152 -26.99 -9.97 11.20
C ARG A 152 -27.46 -10.39 9.81
N ILE A 153 -26.96 -11.52 9.32
CA ILE A 153 -27.27 -12.03 7.99
C ILE A 153 -28.78 -12.12 7.67
N GLU A 154 -29.60 -12.43 8.68
CA GLU A 154 -31.06 -12.51 8.56
C GLU A 154 -31.72 -11.17 8.20
N ASN A 155 -31.10 -10.05 8.59
CA ASN A 155 -31.56 -8.69 8.33
C ASN A 155 -30.51 -7.92 7.50
N ALA A 156 -29.77 -8.62 6.64
CA ALA A 156 -28.67 -8.04 5.87
C ALA A 156 -29.14 -6.79 5.11
N TRP A 157 -28.29 -5.78 5.04
CA TRP A 157 -28.58 -4.63 4.19
C TRP A 157 -28.38 -5.04 2.74
N LEU A 158 -29.38 -4.72 1.91
CA LEU A 158 -29.38 -4.99 0.47
C LEU A 158 -29.40 -3.68 -0.35
N PRO A 159 -28.32 -2.85 -0.34
CA PRO A 159 -28.30 -1.64 -1.13
C PRO A 159 -28.55 -1.92 -2.61
N LEU A 160 -29.64 -1.36 -3.15
CA LEU A 160 -30.03 -1.46 -4.56
C LEU A 160 -30.23 -2.91 -5.06
N ASP A 161 -30.42 -3.87 -4.16
CA ASP A 161 -30.43 -5.32 -4.47
C ASP A 161 -29.18 -5.82 -5.21
N LEU A 162 -28.08 -5.07 -5.14
CA LEU A 162 -26.80 -5.40 -5.78
C LEU A 162 -25.77 -5.92 -4.78
N PHE A 163 -25.87 -5.50 -3.52
CA PHE A 163 -24.89 -5.80 -2.49
C PHE A 163 -25.55 -6.53 -1.33
N VAL A 164 -24.78 -7.38 -0.64
CA VAL A 164 -25.20 -7.96 0.64
C VAL A 164 -24.20 -7.52 1.69
N VAL A 165 -24.64 -6.72 2.66
CA VAL A 165 -23.79 -6.25 3.77
C VAL A 165 -24.32 -6.84 5.08
N SER A 166 -23.47 -7.61 5.76
CA SER A 166 -23.78 -8.19 7.05
C SER A 166 -22.54 -8.32 7.94
N ASN A 167 -22.73 -8.65 9.21
CA ASN A 167 -21.66 -9.01 10.12
C ASN A 167 -20.90 -10.29 9.72
N ARG A 168 -21.34 -11.00 8.67
CA ARG A 168 -20.67 -12.16 8.06
C ARG A 168 -19.84 -11.81 6.82
N GLY A 169 -19.83 -10.55 6.41
CA GLY A 169 -19.03 -10.06 5.29
C GLY A 169 -19.84 -9.16 4.37
N ILE A 170 -19.16 -8.66 3.35
CA ILE A 170 -19.76 -7.88 2.27
C ILE A 170 -19.65 -8.69 1.00
N ALA A 171 -20.77 -9.00 0.37
CA ALA A 171 -20.77 -9.56 -0.97
C ALA A 171 -21.12 -8.48 -1.99
N ILE A 172 -20.33 -8.43 -3.07
CA ILE A 172 -20.47 -7.47 -4.15
C ILE A 172 -20.75 -8.20 -5.47
N PRO A 173 -21.42 -7.58 -6.45
CA PRO A 173 -21.56 -8.15 -7.78
C PRO A 173 -20.21 -8.53 -8.36
N TRP A 174 -20.13 -9.73 -8.94
CA TRP A 174 -18.90 -10.21 -9.56
C TRP A 174 -19.16 -10.69 -10.98
N PHE A 175 -18.09 -10.80 -11.77
CA PHE A 175 -18.20 -11.26 -13.13
C PHE A 175 -18.03 -12.77 -13.21
N ILE A 176 -18.78 -13.38 -14.12
CA ILE A 176 -18.66 -14.81 -14.46
C ILE A 176 -17.84 -14.90 -15.75
N GLY A 177 -16.67 -15.50 -15.66
CA GLY A 177 -15.78 -15.74 -16.79
C GLY A 177 -14.32 -15.88 -16.33
N SER A 178 -13.42 -16.20 -17.26
CA SER A 178 -12.00 -16.43 -16.93
C SER A 178 -11.34 -15.15 -16.41
N PRO A 179 -10.83 -15.10 -15.16
CA PRO A 179 -10.14 -13.91 -14.66
C PRO A 179 -8.86 -13.61 -15.45
N ALA A 180 -8.16 -14.66 -15.94
CA ALA A 180 -6.94 -14.51 -16.71
C ALA A 180 -7.19 -13.81 -18.06
N GLN A 181 -8.24 -14.21 -18.77
CA GLN A 181 -8.63 -13.58 -20.05
C GLN A 181 -9.02 -12.12 -19.85
N LEU A 182 -9.79 -11.82 -18.81
CA LEU A 182 -10.19 -10.45 -18.47
C LEU A 182 -8.98 -9.59 -18.12
N GLY A 183 -8.04 -10.13 -17.35
CA GLY A 183 -6.79 -9.46 -17.00
C GLY A 183 -5.94 -9.12 -18.23
N ILE A 184 -5.71 -10.08 -19.12
CA ILE A 184 -4.99 -9.85 -20.39
C ILE A 184 -5.73 -8.84 -21.26
N GLY A 185 -7.06 -8.94 -21.31
CA GLY A 185 -7.92 -8.00 -22.03
C GLY A 185 -7.79 -6.57 -21.52
N ILE A 186 -7.85 -6.35 -20.20
CA ILE A 186 -7.66 -5.04 -19.59
C ILE A 186 -6.26 -4.50 -19.86
N LEU A 187 -5.22 -5.32 -19.74
CA LEU A 187 -3.84 -4.89 -20.00
C LEU A 187 -3.62 -4.50 -21.46
N SER A 188 -4.15 -5.27 -22.40
CA SER A 188 -4.10 -4.95 -23.83
C SER A 188 -4.92 -3.70 -24.17
N ALA A 189 -6.11 -3.54 -23.58
CA ALA A 189 -6.91 -2.32 -23.69
C ALA A 189 -6.17 -1.09 -23.14
N ALA A 190 -5.50 -1.21 -21.99
CA ALA A 190 -4.71 -0.14 -21.39
C ALA A 190 -3.52 0.25 -22.26
N LEU A 191 -2.81 -0.74 -22.82
CA LEU A 191 -1.69 -0.50 -23.73
C LEU A 191 -2.15 0.23 -25.01
N LEU A 192 -3.24 -0.23 -25.63
CA LEU A 192 -3.80 0.41 -26.83
C LEU A 192 -4.29 1.82 -26.54
N ALA A 193 -5.00 2.03 -25.43
CA ALA A 193 -5.43 3.34 -24.97
C ALA A 193 -4.25 4.29 -24.74
N PHE A 194 -3.17 3.81 -24.14
CA PHE A 194 -1.93 4.57 -23.95
C PHE A 194 -1.29 4.94 -25.29
N VAL A 195 -1.21 4.01 -26.25
CA VAL A 195 -0.69 4.28 -27.59
C VAL A 195 -1.53 5.34 -28.31
N VAL A 196 -2.86 5.23 -28.28
CA VAL A 196 -3.78 6.21 -28.87
C VAL A 196 -3.60 7.58 -28.22
N ALA A 197 -3.57 7.66 -26.89
CA ALA A 197 -3.32 8.91 -26.17
C ALA A 197 -1.97 9.52 -26.57
N LYS A 198 -0.90 8.72 -26.69
CA LYS A 198 0.42 9.20 -27.09
C LYS A 198 0.44 9.72 -28.53
N ILE A 199 -0.26 9.07 -29.46
CA ILE A 199 -0.39 9.54 -30.84
C ILE A 199 -1.11 10.89 -30.87
N ARG A 200 -2.21 11.02 -30.10
CA ARG A 200 -2.97 12.27 -29.99
C ARG A 200 -2.17 13.41 -29.37
N ILE A 201 -1.39 13.14 -28.32
CA ILE A 201 -0.46 14.14 -27.74
C ILE A 201 0.54 14.60 -28.81
N ARG A 202 1.17 13.68 -29.54
CA ARG A 202 2.11 14.03 -30.61
C ARG A 202 1.48 14.84 -31.74
N GLN A 203 0.21 14.58 -32.06
CA GLN A 203 -0.53 15.37 -33.06
C GLN A 203 -0.88 16.76 -32.53
N ALA A 204 -1.27 16.87 -31.27
CA ALA A 204 -1.51 18.15 -30.60
C ALA A 204 -0.24 19.02 -30.60
N ASP A 205 0.91 18.42 -30.27
CA ASP A 205 2.21 19.09 -30.28
C ASP A 205 2.59 19.60 -31.68
N LYS A 206 2.27 18.84 -32.73
CA LYS A 206 2.53 19.23 -34.14
C LYS A 206 1.57 20.31 -34.66
N THR A 207 0.31 20.27 -34.23
CA THR A 207 -0.75 21.16 -34.75
C THR A 207 -0.92 22.43 -33.94
N GLY A 208 -0.34 22.49 -32.73
CA GLY A 208 -0.50 23.60 -31.80
C GLY A 208 -1.90 23.73 -31.21
N LYS A 209 -2.85 22.84 -31.55
CA LYS A 209 -4.21 22.83 -31.01
C LYS A 209 -4.22 21.99 -29.73
N GLN A 210 -4.82 22.53 -28.67
CA GLN A 210 -5.03 21.77 -27.43
C GLN A 210 -5.98 20.59 -27.68
N ASP A 211 -5.42 19.39 -27.86
CA ASP A 211 -6.20 18.16 -27.94
C ASP A 211 -6.46 17.59 -26.53
N ARG A 212 -7.62 17.00 -26.34
CA ARG A 212 -8.02 16.32 -25.09
C ARG A 212 -7.59 14.86 -25.14
N ALA A 213 -6.32 14.61 -25.48
CA ALA A 213 -5.77 13.28 -25.75
C ALA A 213 -6.01 12.27 -24.61
N TRP A 214 -5.97 12.71 -23.36
CA TRP A 214 -6.24 11.86 -22.19
C TRP A 214 -7.69 11.37 -22.16
N LEU A 215 -8.67 12.20 -22.56
CA LEU A 215 -10.08 11.79 -22.66
C LEU A 215 -10.27 10.76 -23.77
N VAL A 216 -9.60 10.94 -24.90
CA VAL A 216 -9.63 9.97 -26.02
C VAL A 216 -9.01 8.63 -25.59
N GLY A 217 -7.90 8.68 -24.83
CA GLY A 217 -7.30 7.49 -24.24
C GLY A 217 -8.25 6.75 -23.31
N ILE A 218 -8.87 7.46 -22.36
CA ILE A 218 -9.87 6.88 -21.44
C ILE A 218 -11.06 6.31 -22.21
N ALA A 219 -11.60 7.05 -23.19
CA ALA A 219 -12.70 6.57 -24.02
C ALA A 219 -12.32 5.28 -24.78
N THR A 220 -11.11 5.24 -25.35
CA THR A 220 -10.58 4.06 -26.04
C THR A 220 -10.46 2.88 -25.08
N PHE A 221 -9.93 3.10 -23.87
CA PHE A 221 -9.82 2.08 -22.84
C PHE A 221 -11.18 1.50 -22.48
N VAL A 222 -12.15 2.36 -22.17
CA VAL A 222 -13.51 1.97 -21.77
C VAL A 222 -14.19 1.18 -22.90
N VAL A 223 -14.10 1.67 -24.14
CA VAL A 223 -14.68 0.98 -25.31
C VAL A 223 -14.05 -0.40 -25.50
N LEU A 224 -12.73 -0.51 -25.41
CA LEU A 224 -12.04 -1.80 -25.55
C LEU A 224 -12.40 -2.77 -24.42
N VAL A 225 -12.50 -2.31 -23.18
CA VAL A 225 -12.94 -3.15 -22.05
C VAL A 225 -14.36 -3.65 -22.27
N ILE A 226 -15.27 -2.78 -22.72
CA ILE A 226 -16.65 -3.19 -23.05
C ILE A 226 -16.68 -4.20 -24.21
N LEU A 227 -15.89 -3.97 -25.27
CA LEU A 227 -15.81 -4.90 -26.39
C LEU A 227 -15.29 -6.26 -25.95
N ILE A 228 -14.23 -6.31 -25.14
CA ILE A 228 -13.68 -7.54 -24.56
C ILE A 228 -14.74 -8.23 -23.71
N TRP A 229 -15.45 -7.47 -22.88
CA TRP A 229 -16.54 -7.99 -22.05
C TRP A 229 -17.61 -8.70 -22.89
N LEU A 230 -18.05 -8.06 -23.98
CA LEU A 230 -19.06 -8.59 -24.89
C LEU A 230 -18.53 -9.77 -25.70
N LEU A 231 -17.30 -9.70 -26.21
CA LEU A 231 -16.68 -10.74 -27.05
C LEU A 231 -16.49 -12.06 -26.31
N PHE A 232 -16.12 -11.99 -25.02
CA PHE A 232 -15.93 -13.16 -24.18
C PHE A 232 -17.18 -13.56 -23.39
N GLY A 233 -18.30 -12.85 -23.59
CA GLY A 233 -19.59 -13.20 -22.98
C GLY A 233 -19.60 -13.13 -21.45
N TYR A 234 -18.87 -12.19 -20.85
CA TYR A 234 -18.83 -12.05 -19.40
C TYR A 234 -20.23 -11.73 -18.83
N GLY A 235 -20.67 -12.56 -17.89
CA GLY A 235 -21.92 -12.36 -17.16
C GLY A 235 -21.71 -11.65 -15.83
N TRP A 236 -22.80 -11.23 -15.19
CA TRP A 236 -22.79 -10.76 -13.81
C TRP A 236 -23.41 -11.81 -12.90
N GLU A 237 -22.78 -12.04 -11.76
CA GLU A 237 -23.31 -12.81 -10.65
C GLU A 237 -23.66 -11.84 -9.52
N LEU A 238 -24.95 -11.75 -9.20
CA LEU A 238 -25.45 -10.93 -8.11
C LEU A 238 -25.46 -11.74 -6.81
N PRO A 239 -24.95 -11.19 -5.71
CA PRO A 239 -24.98 -11.85 -4.42
C PRO A 239 -26.40 -11.82 -3.84
N TYR A 240 -26.80 -12.92 -3.19
CA TYR A 240 -28.06 -12.99 -2.45
C TYR A 240 -27.88 -13.72 -1.12
N VAL A 241 -28.77 -13.45 -0.17
CA VAL A 241 -28.77 -14.11 1.14
C VAL A 241 -29.35 -15.51 0.98
N ASP A 242 -28.58 -16.52 1.39
CA ASP A 242 -28.98 -17.92 1.35
C ASP A 242 -28.87 -18.54 2.74
N GLY A 243 -30.02 -18.58 3.44
CA GLY A 243 -30.13 -19.03 4.82
C GLY A 243 -29.22 -18.24 5.77
N ARG A 244 -28.11 -18.87 6.19
CA ARG A 244 -27.14 -18.30 7.14
C ARG A 244 -25.91 -17.70 6.45
N GLY A 245 -25.82 -17.79 5.12
CA GLY A 245 -24.69 -17.34 4.33
C GLY A 245 -25.09 -16.37 3.22
N THR A 246 -24.13 -16.11 2.35
CA THR A 246 -24.32 -15.33 1.13
C THR A 246 -23.78 -16.17 -0.01
N THR A 247 -24.58 -16.32 -1.05
CA THR A 247 -24.24 -17.09 -2.26
C THR A 247 -24.19 -16.13 -3.45
N GLY A 248 -23.29 -16.42 -4.39
CA GLY A 248 -23.05 -15.59 -5.56
C GLY A 248 -22.23 -14.32 -5.29
N GLY A 249 -21.69 -13.75 -6.37
CA GLY A 249 -20.84 -12.57 -6.32
C GLY A 249 -19.49 -12.83 -5.65
N LEU A 250 -18.76 -11.74 -5.37
CA LEU A 250 -17.48 -11.80 -4.66
C LEU A 250 -17.73 -11.48 -3.20
N ARG A 251 -17.44 -12.46 -2.33
CA ARG A 251 -17.54 -12.30 -0.89
C ARG A 251 -16.23 -11.75 -0.31
N LEU A 252 -16.33 -10.64 0.39
CA LEU A 252 -15.26 -10.04 1.18
C LEU A 252 -15.46 -10.41 2.64
N ASP A 253 -14.48 -11.09 3.23
CA ASP A 253 -14.55 -11.49 4.62
C ASP A 253 -14.61 -10.28 5.57
N PRO A 254 -15.28 -10.41 6.72
CA PRO A 254 -15.36 -9.36 7.74
C PRO A 254 -14.00 -8.75 8.10
N SER A 255 -13.02 -9.62 8.37
CA SER A 255 -11.68 -9.22 8.80
C SER A 255 -10.89 -8.57 7.65
N PHE A 256 -11.10 -9.00 6.41
CA PHE A 256 -10.54 -8.34 5.23
C PHE A 256 -11.05 -6.91 5.09
N PHE A 257 -12.37 -6.71 5.16
CA PHE A 257 -12.96 -5.38 5.07
C PHE A 257 -12.49 -4.48 6.21
N ALA A 258 -12.50 -4.97 7.45
CA ALA A 258 -12.03 -4.21 8.61
C ALA A 258 -10.56 -3.78 8.44
N LEU A 259 -9.69 -4.68 8.00
CA LEU A 259 -8.27 -4.40 7.77
C LEU A 259 -8.08 -3.37 6.67
N VAL A 260 -8.66 -3.60 5.49
CA VAL A 260 -8.52 -2.68 4.35
C VAL A 260 -9.11 -1.32 4.69
N ALA A 261 -10.29 -1.25 5.28
CA ALA A 261 -10.92 0.01 5.65
C ALA A 261 -10.06 0.81 6.65
N SER A 262 -9.54 0.17 7.69
CA SER A 262 -8.66 0.83 8.67
C SER A 262 -7.36 1.31 8.07
N LEU A 263 -6.71 0.48 7.24
CA LEU A 263 -5.47 0.87 6.54
C LEU A 263 -5.73 2.02 5.57
N VAL A 264 -6.83 1.97 4.82
CA VAL A 264 -7.22 3.02 3.88
C VAL A 264 -7.42 4.33 4.62
N ILE A 265 -8.28 4.36 5.65
CA ILE A 265 -8.58 5.56 6.45
C ILE A 265 -7.30 6.12 7.06
N TYR A 266 -6.50 5.28 7.72
CA TYR A 266 -5.27 5.72 8.38
C TYR A 266 -4.25 6.27 7.39
N THR A 267 -3.96 5.54 6.31
CA THR A 267 -2.93 5.93 5.35
C THR A 267 -3.39 7.10 4.48
N SER A 268 -4.68 7.23 4.14
CA SER A 268 -5.17 8.39 3.36
C SER A 268 -5.03 9.69 4.11
N SER A 269 -5.13 9.70 5.45
CA SER A 269 -4.89 10.91 6.25
C SER A 269 -3.44 11.41 6.14
N HIS A 270 -2.47 10.50 6.10
CA HIS A 270 -1.06 10.80 5.90
C HIS A 270 -0.76 11.22 4.46
N ILE A 271 -1.33 10.52 3.48
CA ILE A 271 -1.24 10.88 2.05
C ILE A 271 -1.84 12.27 1.82
N ALA A 272 -2.97 12.61 2.45
CA ALA A 272 -3.59 13.92 2.32
C ALA A 272 -2.67 15.05 2.80
N GLU A 273 -1.92 14.83 3.89
CA GLU A 273 -0.91 15.79 4.36
C GLU A 273 0.25 15.92 3.37
N ILE A 274 0.75 14.80 2.84
CA ILE A 274 1.81 14.78 1.84
C ILE A 274 1.39 15.54 0.59
N VAL A 275 0.20 15.27 0.05
CA VAL A 275 -0.33 15.93 -1.15
C VAL A 275 -0.49 17.43 -0.90
N ARG A 276 -1.12 17.83 0.21
CA ARG A 276 -1.31 19.24 0.58
C ARG A 276 0.04 19.95 0.72
N GLY A 277 0.97 19.37 1.48
CA GLY A 277 2.30 19.92 1.70
C GLY A 277 3.11 20.04 0.40
N SER A 278 2.99 19.05 -0.48
CA SER A 278 3.69 19.05 -1.77
C SER A 278 3.16 20.11 -2.74
N ILE A 279 1.84 20.38 -2.71
CA ILE A 279 1.25 21.48 -3.50
C ILE A 279 1.72 22.84 -2.98
N LEU A 280 1.80 23.01 -1.65
CA LEU A 280 2.26 24.26 -1.04
C LEU A 280 3.77 24.48 -1.19
N ALA A 281 4.55 23.41 -1.41
CA ALA A 281 5.99 23.49 -1.64
C ALA A 281 6.35 24.02 -3.05
N VAL A 282 5.41 24.03 -3.99
CA VAL A 282 5.63 24.63 -5.32
C VAL A 282 5.80 26.15 -5.18
N SER A 283 6.86 26.69 -5.79
CA SER A 283 7.17 28.13 -5.74
C SER A 283 5.99 29.01 -6.16
N ARG A 284 5.69 30.04 -5.39
CA ARG A 284 4.61 31.00 -5.67
C ARG A 284 4.78 31.68 -7.04
N GLY A 285 6.02 31.92 -7.47
CA GLY A 285 6.33 32.51 -8.78
C GLY A 285 5.79 31.68 -9.97
N GLN A 286 5.68 30.36 -9.83
CA GLN A 286 5.03 29.52 -10.86
C GLN A 286 3.54 29.85 -11.00
N GLY A 287 2.89 30.14 -9.88
CA GLY A 287 1.49 30.55 -9.86
C GLY A 287 1.28 31.96 -10.40
N GLU A 288 2.14 32.91 -10.00
CA GLU A 288 2.10 34.30 -10.48
C GLU A 288 2.40 34.40 -11.98
N ALA A 289 3.38 33.62 -12.48
CA ALA A 289 3.66 33.54 -13.92
C ALA A 289 2.47 32.96 -14.71
N ALA A 290 1.81 31.94 -14.17
CA ALA A 290 0.59 31.36 -14.77
C ALA A 290 -0.55 32.39 -14.85
N ASP A 291 -0.69 33.21 -13.81
CA ASP A 291 -1.68 34.28 -13.77
C ASP A 291 -1.31 35.40 -14.77
N ALA A 292 -0.02 35.71 -14.97
CA ALA A 292 0.46 36.70 -15.93
C ALA A 292 0.18 36.33 -17.41
N ILE A 293 0.12 35.03 -17.72
CA ILE A 293 -0.30 34.52 -19.05
C ILE A 293 -1.79 34.15 -19.10
N ALA A 294 -2.59 34.65 -18.15
CA ALA A 294 -4.05 34.50 -18.08
C ALA A 294 -4.56 33.05 -18.05
N LEU A 295 -3.81 32.12 -17.45
CA LEU A 295 -4.33 30.76 -17.21
C LEU A 295 -5.44 30.80 -16.14
N SER A 296 -6.54 30.10 -16.39
CA SER A 296 -7.58 29.88 -15.38
C SER A 296 -7.03 29.09 -14.18
N GLY A 297 -7.66 29.22 -13.01
CA GLY A 297 -7.22 28.49 -11.81
C GLY A 297 -7.10 26.97 -12.01
N SER A 298 -8.01 26.37 -12.80
CA SER A 298 -7.96 24.95 -13.17
C SER A 298 -6.82 24.64 -14.12
N GLN A 299 -6.51 25.51 -15.09
CA GLN A 299 -5.36 25.36 -15.97
C GLN A 299 -4.05 25.48 -15.18
N LYS A 300 -3.91 26.49 -14.33
CA LYS A 300 -2.77 26.68 -13.43
C LYS A 300 -2.53 25.44 -12.56
N MET A 301 -3.58 24.92 -11.94
CA MET A 301 -3.50 23.72 -11.10
C MET A 301 -3.08 22.48 -11.91
N ARG A 302 -3.75 22.23 -13.05
CA ARG A 302 -3.53 21.01 -13.85
C ARG A 302 -2.20 21.00 -14.60
N LEU A 303 -1.81 22.13 -15.18
CA LEU A 303 -0.69 22.20 -16.13
C LEU A 303 0.64 22.54 -15.45
N ILE A 304 0.62 23.25 -14.32
CA ILE A 304 1.83 23.81 -13.71
C ILE A 304 2.02 23.24 -12.30
N ILE A 305 1.04 23.41 -11.41
CA ILE A 305 1.21 23.10 -9.99
C ILE A 305 1.19 21.58 -9.73
N LEU A 306 0.15 20.86 -10.14
CA LEU A 306 0.02 19.42 -9.87
C LEU A 306 1.18 18.58 -10.43
N PRO A 307 1.67 18.80 -11.66
CA PRO A 307 2.81 18.04 -12.17
C PRO A 307 4.09 18.22 -11.35
N GLN A 308 4.32 19.42 -10.81
CA GLN A 308 5.48 19.72 -9.96
C GLN A 308 5.28 19.15 -8.54
N ALA A 309 4.11 19.39 -7.95
CA ALA A 309 3.74 18.87 -6.64
C ALA A 309 3.80 17.33 -6.60
N PHE A 310 3.40 16.65 -7.67
CA PHE A 310 3.52 15.19 -7.77
C PHE A 310 4.97 14.72 -7.60
N ARG A 311 5.93 15.38 -8.26
CA ARG A 311 7.36 15.04 -8.12
C ARG A 311 7.88 15.23 -6.71
N ILE A 312 7.40 16.26 -6.01
CA ILE A 312 7.73 16.53 -4.61
C ILE A 312 7.10 15.46 -3.69
N ALA A 313 5.89 15.01 -3.98
CA ALA A 313 5.15 14.03 -3.16
C ALA A 313 5.70 12.61 -3.26
N MET A 314 6.22 12.21 -4.43
CA MET A 314 6.56 10.81 -4.74
C MET A 314 7.44 10.09 -3.71
N PRO A 315 8.55 10.67 -3.21
CA PRO A 315 9.38 10.01 -2.20
C PRO A 315 8.60 9.70 -0.92
N ALA A 316 7.78 10.64 -0.46
CA ALA A 316 6.98 10.48 0.75
C ALA A 316 5.82 9.49 0.55
N LEU A 317 5.17 9.50 -0.62
CA LEU A 317 4.15 8.52 -0.99
C LEU A 317 4.71 7.10 -0.97
N GLY A 318 5.90 6.90 -1.55
CA GLY A 318 6.58 5.61 -1.55
C GLY A 318 6.84 5.07 -0.15
N ASN A 319 7.23 5.94 0.80
CA ASN A 319 7.38 5.55 2.20
C ASN A 319 6.03 5.16 2.84
N GLN A 320 4.94 5.85 2.50
CA GLN A 320 3.60 5.47 2.99
C GLN A 320 3.14 4.13 2.44
N TYR A 321 3.49 3.79 1.20
CA TYR A 321 3.17 2.48 0.62
C TYR A 321 3.93 1.35 1.32
N LEU A 322 5.21 1.55 1.62
CA LEU A 322 6.00 0.61 2.43
C LEU A 322 5.41 0.43 3.83
N ASN A 323 4.95 1.52 4.46
CA ASN A 323 4.32 1.46 5.77
C ASN A 323 2.98 0.72 5.73
N LEU A 324 2.14 0.95 4.71
CA LEU A 324 0.87 0.24 4.57
C LEU A 324 1.09 -1.27 4.44
N ILE A 325 2.06 -1.69 3.62
CA ILE A 325 2.43 -3.11 3.48
C ILE A 325 2.83 -3.69 4.83
N LYS A 326 3.72 -3.02 5.59
CA LYS A 326 4.14 -3.49 6.92
C LYS A 326 2.97 -3.54 7.90
N ASN A 327 2.12 -2.51 7.89
CA ASN A 327 0.96 -2.40 8.76
C ASN A 327 -0.13 -3.43 8.46
N SER A 328 -0.14 -4.05 7.27
CA SER A 328 -1.04 -5.17 6.98
C SER A 328 -0.84 -6.37 7.91
N SER A 329 0.34 -6.53 8.51
CA SER A 329 0.63 -7.55 9.53
C SER A 329 -0.23 -7.39 10.81
N LEU A 330 -0.77 -6.20 11.07
CA LEU A 330 -1.72 -5.99 12.16
C LEU A 330 -3.03 -6.78 11.94
N GLY A 331 -3.30 -7.24 10.72
CA GLY A 331 -4.41 -8.14 10.39
C GLY A 331 -4.46 -9.40 11.25
N ALA A 332 -3.32 -9.92 11.69
CA ALA A 332 -3.25 -11.05 12.62
C ALA A 332 -4.06 -10.80 13.91
N THR A 333 -4.08 -9.56 14.41
CA THR A 333 -4.81 -9.21 15.64
C THR A 333 -6.33 -9.38 15.54
N ILE A 334 -6.88 -9.38 14.32
CA ILE A 334 -8.29 -9.62 14.05
C ILE A 334 -8.52 -10.93 13.30
N SER A 335 -7.54 -11.84 13.35
CA SER A 335 -7.58 -13.16 12.71
C SER A 335 -7.81 -13.10 11.19
N TYR A 336 -7.27 -12.07 10.53
CA TYR A 336 -7.17 -12.08 9.07
C TYR A 336 -5.97 -12.93 8.66
N PHE A 337 -6.17 -13.90 7.75
CA PHE A 337 -5.18 -14.89 7.33
C PHE A 337 -4.16 -14.32 6.33
N GLU A 338 -3.41 -13.30 6.78
CA GLU A 338 -2.20 -12.83 6.12
C GLU A 338 -0.96 -13.55 6.67
N LEU A 339 0.21 -13.28 6.10
CA LEU A 339 1.46 -13.99 6.39
C LEU A 339 1.79 -14.11 7.89
N THR A 340 1.58 -13.06 8.69
CA THR A 340 1.86 -13.06 10.14
C THR A 340 0.90 -13.98 10.89
N GLN A 341 -0.39 -13.95 10.55
CA GLN A 341 -1.40 -14.85 11.10
C GLN A 341 -1.12 -16.30 10.75
N ILE A 342 -0.73 -16.59 9.50
CA ILE A 342 -0.35 -17.95 9.07
C ILE A 342 0.80 -18.48 9.92
N ALA A 343 1.82 -17.66 10.17
CA ALA A 343 2.93 -18.04 11.04
C ALA A 343 2.48 -18.30 12.48
N GLN A 344 1.62 -17.43 13.05
CA GLN A 344 1.09 -17.61 14.40
C GLN A 344 0.29 -18.90 14.55
N ILE A 345 -0.60 -19.22 13.60
CA ILE A 345 -1.39 -20.46 13.61
C ILE A 345 -0.47 -21.68 13.45
N THR A 346 0.47 -21.62 12.51
CA THR A 346 1.42 -22.71 12.24
C THR A 346 2.22 -23.08 13.49
N VAL A 347 2.71 -22.06 14.22
CA VAL A 347 3.42 -22.24 15.50
C VAL A 347 2.47 -22.74 16.60
N GLY A 348 1.24 -22.21 16.65
CA GLY A 348 0.21 -22.70 17.56
C GLY A 348 -0.14 -24.18 17.36
N ASN A 349 -0.02 -24.67 16.12
CA ASN A 349 -0.22 -26.07 15.74
C ASN A 349 1.04 -26.94 15.92
N GLY A 350 2.04 -26.48 16.69
CA GLY A 350 3.20 -27.27 17.08
C GLY A 350 4.40 -27.17 16.13
N SER A 351 4.37 -26.29 15.13
CA SER A 351 5.54 -26.03 14.29
C SER A 351 6.59 -25.16 15.01
N PRO A 352 7.88 -25.24 14.60
CA PRO A 352 8.92 -24.48 15.26
C PRO A 352 8.79 -22.96 15.10
N ALA A 353 8.79 -22.24 16.23
CA ALA A 353 8.58 -20.79 16.26
C ALA A 353 9.66 -19.99 15.51
N VAL A 354 10.94 -20.30 15.78
CA VAL A 354 12.05 -19.52 15.21
C VAL A 354 12.06 -19.60 13.67
N PRO A 355 12.10 -20.80 13.04
CA PRO A 355 12.04 -20.91 11.58
C PRO A 355 10.79 -20.27 10.95
N ALA A 356 9.61 -20.44 11.54
CA ALA A 356 8.36 -19.91 10.99
C ALA A 356 8.33 -18.36 11.00
N PHE A 357 8.71 -17.73 12.11
CA PHE A 357 8.79 -16.26 12.17
C PHE A 357 9.98 -15.70 11.39
N SER A 358 11.12 -16.41 11.34
CA SER A 358 12.25 -16.02 10.49
C SER A 358 11.86 -16.02 9.01
N LEU A 359 11.15 -17.05 8.53
CA LEU A 359 10.62 -17.09 7.17
C LEU A 359 9.69 -15.91 6.89
N THR A 360 8.76 -15.63 7.81
CA THR A 360 7.83 -14.51 7.73
C THR A 360 8.57 -13.17 7.60
N LEU A 361 9.58 -12.93 8.45
CA LEU A 361 10.39 -11.72 8.42
C LEU A 361 11.18 -11.58 7.12
N LEU A 362 11.76 -12.67 6.61
CA LEU A 362 12.49 -12.68 5.33
C LEU A 362 11.56 -12.34 4.16
N VAL A 363 10.34 -12.88 4.15
CA VAL A 363 9.35 -12.57 3.11
C VAL A 363 8.90 -11.10 3.20
N TYR A 364 8.62 -10.58 4.40
CA TYR A 364 8.30 -9.15 4.59
C TYR A 364 9.46 -8.23 4.17
N LEU A 365 10.70 -8.63 4.46
CA LEU A 365 11.88 -7.93 4.01
C LEU A 365 11.99 -7.95 2.49
N ALA A 366 11.76 -9.10 1.85
CA ALA A 366 11.76 -9.23 0.39
C ALA A 366 10.69 -8.33 -0.25
N ILE A 367 9.45 -8.35 0.25
CA ILE A 367 8.37 -7.47 -0.22
C ILE A 367 8.79 -6.00 -0.07
N SER A 368 9.37 -5.64 1.08
CA SER A 368 9.83 -4.27 1.36
C SER A 368 10.94 -3.82 0.42
N LEU A 369 11.92 -4.69 0.14
CA LEU A 369 13.02 -4.42 -0.78
C LEU A 369 12.53 -4.28 -2.22
N VAL A 370 11.67 -5.20 -2.68
CA VAL A 370 11.08 -5.14 -4.02
C VAL A 370 10.26 -3.85 -4.18
N THR A 371 9.42 -3.53 -3.20
CA THR A 371 8.62 -2.29 -3.24
C THR A 371 9.52 -1.06 -3.21
N SER A 372 10.58 -1.05 -2.39
CA SER A 372 11.54 0.05 -2.31
C SER A 372 12.30 0.23 -3.62
N LEU A 373 12.69 -0.86 -4.29
CA LEU A 373 13.32 -0.82 -5.62
C LEU A 373 12.39 -0.18 -6.66
N VAL A 374 11.11 -0.58 -6.67
CA VAL A 374 10.10 0.01 -7.56
C VAL A 374 9.92 1.50 -7.29
N VAL A 375 9.73 1.89 -6.02
CA VAL A 375 9.61 3.28 -5.59
C VAL A 375 10.84 4.10 -5.99
N ASN A 376 12.05 3.58 -5.73
CA ASN A 376 13.30 4.26 -6.05
C ASN A 376 13.52 4.42 -7.56
N PHE A 377 13.11 3.44 -8.35
CA PHE A 377 13.12 3.55 -9.80
C PHE A 377 12.25 4.72 -10.29
N PHE A 378 11.03 4.84 -9.76
CA PHE A 378 10.14 5.98 -10.08
C PHE A 378 10.71 7.31 -9.56
N ASN A 379 11.25 7.34 -8.33
CA ASN A 379 11.85 8.54 -7.75
C ASN A 379 13.01 9.06 -8.61
N ARG A 380 13.91 8.20 -9.08
CA ARG A 380 15.04 8.60 -9.94
C ARG A 380 14.59 9.22 -11.26
N ARG A 381 13.48 8.74 -11.83
CA ARG A 381 12.93 9.30 -13.09
C ARG A 381 12.23 10.64 -12.91
N LEU A 382 11.74 10.92 -11.70
CA LEU A 382 10.91 12.08 -11.40
C LEU A 382 11.65 13.15 -10.59
N ALA A 383 12.88 12.87 -10.15
CA ALA A 383 13.72 13.80 -9.42
C ALA A 383 13.83 15.14 -10.16
N LEU A 384 13.55 16.23 -9.44
CA LEU A 384 13.78 17.57 -9.95
C LEU A 384 15.29 17.76 -10.08
N VAL A 385 15.76 18.12 -11.28
CA VAL A 385 17.15 18.52 -11.47
C VAL A 385 17.29 19.89 -10.81
N GLU A 386 17.72 19.90 -9.55
CA GLU A 386 18.18 21.12 -8.88
C GLU A 386 19.43 21.59 -9.63
N ARG A 387 19.37 22.81 -10.17
CA ARG A 387 20.51 23.48 -10.82
C ARG A 387 21.13 24.47 -9.86
#